data_AF-A0A920SVE1-F1
#
_entry.id   AF-A0A920SVE1-F1
#
_cell.length_a   1.000
_cell.length_b   1.000
_cell.length_c   1.000
_cell.angle_alpha   90.00
_cell.angle_beta   90.00
_cell.angle_gamma   90.00
#
_symmetry.space_group_name_H-M   'P 1'
#
loop_
_entity.id
_entity.type
_entity.pdbx_description
1 polymer ?
#
loop_
_entity_poly.entity_id
_entity_poly.type
_entity_poly.pdbx_seq_one_letter_code
_entity_poly.pdbx_strand_id
1 'polypeptide(L)'
;MENYLEAYHLPTVHPELNRVSPLQDHEIHISEQFAGQVSHCYQVGAGSQDHLPIFPDWSSELLQEADYPALFPNTLLGLQADHLFVVVVVPLEYGRPRGKDFPSVLCRR
;
A
#
# COMPACT_ATOMS: atom_id res chain seq x y z
N MET A 1 -11.35 2.86 0.93
CA MET A 1 -10.66 2.46 2.17
C MET A 1 -10.67 0.94 2.31
N GLU A 2 -11.82 0.27 2.32
CA GLU A 2 -11.92 -1.18 2.56
C GLU A 2 -11.05 -2.06 1.65
N ASN A 3 -11.03 -1.83 0.33
CA ASN A 3 -10.16 -2.58 -0.61
C ASN A 3 -8.65 -2.46 -0.32
N TYR A 4 -8.24 -1.44 0.45
CA TYR A 4 -6.83 -1.23 0.81
C TYR A 4 -6.44 -1.97 2.10
N LEU A 5 -7.44 -2.45 2.85
CA LEU A 5 -7.27 -3.08 4.16
C LEU A 5 -7.06 -4.59 4.06
N GLU A 6 -7.04 -5.15 2.85
CA GLU A 6 -7.10 -6.59 2.64
C GLU A 6 -6.46 -7.02 1.32
N ALA A 7 -6.12 -8.30 1.25
CA ALA A 7 -5.58 -8.99 0.08
C ALA A 7 -6.41 -10.22 -0.33
N TYR A 8 -7.54 -10.51 0.34
CA TYR A 8 -8.29 -11.75 0.07
C TYR A 8 -8.90 -11.76 -1.34
N HIS A 9 -9.05 -10.59 -1.97
CA HIS A 9 -9.48 -10.49 -3.35
C HIS A 9 -8.39 -10.89 -4.36
N LEU A 10 -7.11 -10.96 -3.95
CA LEU A 10 -6.00 -11.23 -4.87
C LEU A 10 -6.19 -12.55 -5.65
N PRO A 11 -6.51 -13.70 -5.04
CA PRO A 11 -6.60 -14.95 -5.79
C PRO A 11 -7.73 -14.99 -6.83
N THR A 12 -8.79 -14.20 -6.63
CA THR A 12 -10.02 -14.28 -7.47
C THR A 12 -10.17 -13.09 -8.42
N VAL A 13 -9.83 -11.87 -7.99
CA VAL A 13 -9.97 -10.63 -8.76
C VAL A 13 -8.66 -10.27 -9.48
N HIS A 14 -7.50 -10.56 -8.86
CA HIS A 14 -6.18 -10.23 -9.40
C HIS A 14 -5.21 -11.44 -9.43
N PRO A 15 -5.55 -12.52 -10.14
CA PRO A 15 -4.77 -13.76 -10.10
C PRO A 15 -3.32 -13.60 -10.56
N GLU A 16 -3.05 -12.70 -11.51
CA GLU A 16 -1.68 -12.39 -11.94
C GLU A 16 -0.88 -11.66 -10.87
N LEU A 17 -1.51 -10.75 -10.13
CA LEU A 17 -0.86 -10.08 -8.99
C LEU A 17 -0.60 -11.07 -7.86
N ASN A 18 -1.54 -11.98 -7.60
CA ASN A 18 -1.37 -13.04 -6.59
C ASN A 18 -0.23 -14.01 -6.90
N ARG A 19 0.28 -14.09 -8.14
CA ARG A 19 1.47 -14.88 -8.47
C ARG A 19 2.77 -14.25 -8.00
N VAL A 20 2.82 -12.92 -7.98
CA VAL A 20 4.02 -12.15 -7.60
C VAL A 20 3.94 -11.61 -6.17
N SER A 21 2.72 -11.43 -5.65
CA SER A 21 2.42 -11.00 -4.29
C SER A 21 1.29 -11.88 -3.72
N PRO A 22 1.59 -13.13 -3.31
CA PRO A 22 0.57 -14.08 -2.87
C PRO A 22 -0.13 -13.65 -1.58
N LEU A 23 -1.44 -13.90 -1.47
CA LEU A 23 -2.22 -13.66 -0.25
C LEU A 23 -1.57 -14.21 1.03
N GLN A 24 -0.95 -15.39 0.96
CA GLN A 24 -0.30 -16.03 2.11
C GLN A 24 0.90 -15.24 2.67
N ASP A 25 1.50 -14.37 1.85
CA ASP A 25 2.63 -13.53 2.22
C ASP A 25 2.16 -12.15 2.74
N HIS A 26 0.85 -11.99 2.97
CA HIS A 26 0.27 -10.78 3.55
C HIS A 26 -0.23 -11.04 4.97
N GLU A 27 0.09 -10.11 5.87
CA GLU A 27 -0.37 -10.09 7.25
C GLU A 27 -1.29 -8.90 7.46
N ILE A 28 -2.43 -9.08 8.15
CA ILE A 28 -3.40 -8.02 8.42
C ILE A 28 -3.20 -7.48 9.83
N HIS A 29 -3.11 -6.16 9.96
CA HIS A 29 -3.01 -5.45 11.24
C HIS A 29 -4.27 -4.61 11.48
N ILE A 30 -4.80 -4.67 12.70
CA ILE A 30 -6.01 -3.94 13.09
C ILE A 30 -5.80 -3.29 14.46
N SER A 31 -6.14 -2.01 14.55
CA SER A 31 -6.06 -1.16 15.73
C SER A 31 -7.28 -0.23 15.77
N GLU A 32 -7.49 0.46 16.90
CA GLU A 32 -8.54 1.48 17.02
C GLU A 32 -8.32 2.68 16.09
N GLN A 33 -7.06 2.99 15.77
CA GLN A 33 -6.68 4.20 15.04
C GLN A 33 -6.29 3.93 13.58
N PHE A 34 -6.01 2.66 13.25
CA PHE A 34 -5.63 2.26 11.90
C PHE A 34 -5.96 0.79 11.66
N ALA A 35 -6.07 0.43 10.39
CA ALA A 35 -6.02 -0.95 9.94
C ALA A 35 -5.23 -1.01 8.64
N GLY A 36 -4.70 -2.17 8.28
CA GLY A 36 -3.94 -2.31 7.05
C GLY A 36 -3.32 -3.69 6.92
N GLN A 37 -2.33 -3.78 6.04
CA GLN A 37 -1.61 -5.02 5.81
C GLN A 37 -0.12 -4.78 5.57
N VAL A 38 0.67 -5.81 5.85
CA VAL A 38 2.08 -5.90 5.50
C VAL A 38 2.22 -7.00 4.45
N SER A 39 2.94 -6.71 3.36
CA SER A 39 3.39 -7.74 2.41
C SER A 39 4.84 -8.07 2.71
N HIS A 40 5.14 -9.36 2.83
CA HIS A 40 6.47 -9.89 3.14
C HIS A 40 7.29 -10.28 1.91
N CYS A 41 6.76 -10.02 0.72
CA CYS A 41 7.32 -10.43 -0.57
C CYS A 41 7.59 -9.24 -1.51
N TYR A 42 7.77 -8.05 -0.96
CA TYR A 42 8.13 -6.88 -1.76
C TYR A 42 9.50 -7.08 -2.41
N GLN A 43 9.63 -6.59 -3.64
CA GLN A 43 10.86 -6.67 -4.41
C GLN A 43 11.26 -5.27 -4.84
N VAL A 44 12.32 -4.75 -4.24
CA VAL A 44 12.91 -3.46 -4.61
C VAL A 44 13.26 -3.46 -6.10
N GLY A 45 12.74 -2.49 -6.84
CA GLY A 45 12.94 -2.39 -8.29
C GLY A 45 12.17 -3.40 -9.15
N ALA A 46 11.24 -4.18 -8.59
CA ALA A 46 10.36 -5.00 -9.42
C ALA A 46 9.43 -4.12 -10.27
N GLY A 47 9.66 -4.13 -11.59
CA GLY A 47 8.80 -3.45 -12.57
C GLY A 47 9.41 -2.22 -13.26
N SER A 48 10.61 -1.75 -12.87
CA SER A 48 11.36 -0.72 -13.59
C SER A 48 12.88 -0.97 -13.54
N GLN A 49 13.61 -0.54 -14.58
CA GLN A 49 15.07 -0.53 -14.55
C GLN A 49 15.63 0.59 -13.63
N ASP A 50 14.79 1.58 -13.32
CA ASP A 50 15.10 2.70 -12.44
C ASP A 50 14.26 2.56 -11.15
N HIS A 51 14.82 1.89 -10.15
CA HIS A 51 14.25 1.92 -8.80
C HIS A 51 14.68 3.21 -8.10
N LEU A 52 13.85 3.70 -7.17
CA LEU A 52 14.23 4.85 -6.36
C LEU A 52 15.33 4.44 -5.36
N PRO A 53 16.18 5.38 -4.89
CA PRO A 53 17.15 5.05 -3.85
C PRO A 53 16.45 4.56 -2.57
N ILE A 54 17.00 3.51 -1.97
CA ILE A 54 16.57 3.05 -0.65
C ILE A 54 16.81 4.16 0.38
N PHE A 55 15.89 4.32 1.36
CA PHE A 55 16.07 5.26 2.45
C PHE A 55 17.41 4.98 3.19
N PRO A 56 18.27 5.99 3.45
CA PRO A 56 19.62 5.76 3.97
C PRO A 56 19.70 4.95 5.27
N ASP A 57 18.70 5.12 6.14
CA ASP A 57 18.61 4.46 7.45
C ASP A 57 17.60 3.30 7.46
N TRP A 58 17.19 2.80 6.28
CA TRP A 58 16.26 1.67 6.21
C TRP A 58 16.94 0.38 6.69
N SER A 59 16.23 -0.41 7.49
CA SER A 59 16.75 -1.70 7.95
C SER A 59 16.89 -2.67 6.79
N SER A 60 18.03 -3.36 6.70
CA SER A 60 18.22 -4.42 5.69
C SER A 60 17.29 -5.61 5.90
N GLU A 61 16.76 -5.79 7.12
CA GLU A 61 15.79 -6.85 7.44
C GLU A 61 14.41 -6.56 6.83
N LEU A 62 14.08 -5.29 6.60
CA LEU A 62 12.77 -4.82 6.12
C LEU A 62 12.77 -4.49 4.62
N LEU A 63 13.77 -4.95 3.86
CA LEU A 63 13.87 -4.64 2.42
C LEU A 63 12.75 -5.28 1.59
N GLN A 64 12.19 -6.39 2.09
CA GLN A 64 11.11 -7.12 1.43
C GLN A 64 9.74 -6.84 2.06
N GLU A 65 9.67 -5.92 3.03
CA GLU A 65 8.40 -5.51 3.61
C GLU A 65 7.82 -4.34 2.83
N ALA A 66 6.52 -4.40 2.62
CA ALA A 66 5.72 -3.27 2.17
C ALA A 66 4.51 -3.08 3.08
N ASP A 67 4.47 -1.94 3.76
CA ASP A 67 3.44 -1.57 4.72
C ASP A 67 2.35 -0.73 4.05
N TYR A 68 1.10 -1.09 4.31
CA TYR A 68 -0.08 -0.43 3.75
C TYR A 68 -1.11 -0.02 4.81
N PRO A 69 -0.76 0.84 5.80
CA PRO A 69 -1.71 1.25 6.82
C PRO A 69 -2.70 2.29 6.28
N ALA A 70 -3.97 2.07 6.55
CA ALA A 70 -5.01 3.07 6.49
C ALA A 70 -5.18 3.71 7.87
N LEU A 71 -4.72 4.95 8.00
CA LEU A 71 -4.92 5.77 9.17
C LEU A 71 -6.32 6.39 9.13
N PHE A 72 -7.10 6.15 10.18
CA PHE A 72 -8.43 6.73 10.27
C PHE A 72 -8.35 8.25 10.50
N PRO A 73 -9.26 9.03 9.89
CA PRO A 73 -10.46 8.58 9.17
C PRO A 73 -10.25 8.32 7.66
N ASN A 74 -9.19 8.81 7.04
CA ASN A 74 -9.18 8.96 5.58
C ASN A 74 -7.80 8.98 4.90
N THR A 75 -6.74 8.53 5.57
CA THR A 75 -5.39 8.52 4.99
C THR A 75 -4.93 7.09 4.75
N LEU A 76 -4.37 6.82 3.56
CA LEU A 76 -3.70 5.58 3.21
C LEU A 76 -2.23 5.88 2.99
N LEU A 77 -1.37 5.02 3.52
CA LEU A 77 0.07 5.04 3.27
C LEU A 77 0.44 3.77 2.53
N GLY A 78 1.42 3.87 1.63
CA GLY A 78 2.23 2.75 1.19
C GLY A 78 3.68 3.08 1.46
N LEU A 79 4.35 2.21 2.20
CA LEU A 79 5.72 2.39 2.65
C LEU A 79 6.53 1.16 2.29
N GLN A 80 7.58 1.38 1.51
CA GLN A 80 8.54 0.38 1.09
C GLN A 80 9.96 0.93 1.26
N ALA A 81 10.98 0.09 1.12
CA ALA A 81 12.37 0.48 1.29
C ALA A 81 12.82 1.66 0.40
N ASP A 82 12.22 1.83 -0.77
CA ASP A 82 12.56 2.85 -1.77
C ASP A 82 11.37 3.73 -2.18
N HIS A 83 10.18 3.53 -1.62
CA HIS A 83 8.98 4.27 -1.98
C HIS A 83 8.14 4.65 -0.76
N LEU A 84 7.65 5.89 -0.77
CA LEU A 84 6.59 6.35 0.11
C LEU A 84 5.51 7.05 -0.72
N PHE A 85 4.27 6.63 -0.57
CA PHE A 85 3.13 7.37 -1.10
C PHE A 85 2.04 7.55 -0.07
N VAL A 86 1.40 8.72 -0.14
CA VAL A 86 0.31 9.11 0.74
C VAL A 86 -0.90 9.44 -0.11
N VAL A 87 -2.04 8.83 0.25
CA VAL A 87 -3.33 9.05 -0.40
C VAL A 87 -4.31 9.54 0.67
N VAL A 88 -4.80 10.77 0.54
CA VAL A 88 -5.77 11.36 1.48
C VAL A 88 -7.14 11.47 0.81
N VAL A 89 -8.12 10.72 1.29
CA VAL A 89 -9.48 10.72 0.75
C VAL A 89 -10.27 11.89 1.34
N VAL A 90 -10.55 12.91 0.54
CA VAL A 90 -11.38 14.05 0.96
C VAL A 90 -12.83 13.81 0.55
N PRO A 91 -13.78 13.64 1.50
CA PRO A 91 -15.19 13.52 1.16
C PRO A 91 -15.72 14.87 0.65
N LEU A 92 -16.41 14.84 -0.48
CA LEU A 92 -16.97 16.04 -1.10
C LEU A 92 -18.48 16.12 -0.91
N GLU A 93 -19.18 15.01 -1.15
CA GLU A 93 -20.63 14.89 -1.03
C GLU A 93 -21.00 13.45 -0.61
N TYR A 94 -22.15 13.30 0.03
CA TYR A 94 -22.69 11.98 0.40
C TYR A 94 -22.99 11.15 -0.86
N GLY A 95 -22.54 9.89 -0.89
CA GLY A 95 -22.85 8.96 -1.98
C GLY A 95 -22.09 9.18 -3.29
N ARG A 96 -21.14 10.14 -3.34
CA ARG A 96 -20.35 10.42 -4.55
C ARG A 96 -18.85 10.52 -4.24
N PRO A 97 -18.13 9.39 -4.13
CA PRO A 97 -16.68 9.45 -4.30
C PRO A 97 -16.43 9.89 -5.74
N ARG A 98 -15.77 11.03 -5.93
CA ARG A 98 -15.51 11.55 -7.29
C ARG A 98 -14.57 10.58 -7.99
N GLY A 99 -15.12 9.74 -8.86
CA GLY A 99 -14.34 8.91 -9.77
C GLY A 99 -13.61 9.82 -10.75
N LYS A 100 -12.28 9.62 -10.85
CA LYS A 100 -11.32 10.16 -11.84
C LYS A 100 -10.42 11.33 -11.44
N ASP A 101 -10.47 11.84 -10.22
CA ASP A 101 -9.36 12.63 -9.68
C ASP A 101 -8.76 11.81 -8.54
N PHE A 102 -7.63 11.14 -8.82
CA PHE A 102 -6.85 10.48 -7.78
C PHE A 102 -6.64 11.45 -6.62
N PRO A 103 -6.83 11.04 -5.36
CA PRO A 103 -6.53 11.91 -4.23
C PRO A 103 -5.06 12.30 -4.37
N SER A 104 -4.74 13.58 -4.22
CA SER A 104 -3.39 14.13 -4.40
C SER A 104 -2.34 13.15 -3.89
N VAL A 105 -1.74 12.39 -4.81
CA VAL A 105 -0.69 11.41 -4.49
C VAL A 105 0.53 12.25 -4.20
N LEU A 106 0.75 12.51 -2.91
CA LEU A 106 2.01 13.06 -2.49
C LEU A 106 2.99 11.90 -2.40
N CYS A 107 3.59 11.56 -3.54
CA CYS A 107 4.83 10.80 -3.55
C CYS A 107 5.91 11.77 -3.08
N ARG A 108 6.27 11.68 -1.79
CA ARG A 108 7.50 12.29 -1.29
C ARG A 108 8.49 11.15 -1.20
N ARG A 109 9.66 11.38 -1.83
CA ARG A 109 10.86 10.53 -1.83
C ARG A 109 10.91 9.56 -0.67
#